data_AF-A0AA43UKY6-F1
#
_entry.id   AF-A0AA43UKY6-F1
#
_cell.length_a   1.000
_cell.length_b   1.000
_cell.length_c   1.000
_cell.angle_alpha   90.00
_cell.angle_beta   90.00
_cell.angle_gamma   90.00
#
_symmetry.space_group_name_H-M   'P 1'
#
loop_
_entity.id
_entity.type
_entity.pdbx_description
1 polymer ?
#
loop_
_entity_poly.entity_id
_entity_poly.type
_entity_poly.pdbx_seq_one_letter_code
_entity_poly.pdbx_strand_id
1 'polypeptide(L)'
;MDKEIWIRADAPEDKDKRKELVLSALESGIGIAMVRPEDADFADFGKVELIFNDGGKLSGGFELVELATPEDQARAMAMAGKVKGVVLDSRDWTVIPLENMIAKFRDTGTKVLACADDTEQAKLYMQTLEKGVDGVVVCTENPNMIRKFSDIIQDSGSVELSEVEVVDIRNIEIGDRVCVDTVSNMVPGEGMLIGSQAACLFLVQSESEDNGYVAARPFRVNAGAVHAYAMGPEGRTRYLSEYRSGDSVVL
;
A
#
# COMPACT_ATOMS: atom_id res chain seq x y z
N MET A 1 4.66 8.68 6.14
CA MET A 1 3.36 9.39 6.23
C MET A 1 2.35 8.30 6.05
N ASP A 2 1.60 7.97 7.10
CA ASP A 2 0.73 6.80 7.07
C ASP A 2 -0.35 7.02 6.00
N LYS A 3 -0.39 6.13 5.03
CA LYS A 3 -1.42 6.13 3.99
C LYS A 3 -2.75 5.78 4.65
N GLU A 4 -3.81 6.47 4.27
CA GLU A 4 -5.14 6.19 4.79
C GLU A 4 -5.92 5.28 3.81
N ILE A 5 -6.64 4.28 4.32
CA ILE A 5 -7.70 3.61 3.56
C ILE A 5 -9.03 3.97 4.21
N TRP A 6 -9.97 4.42 3.38
CA TRP A 6 -11.35 4.65 3.77
C TRP A 6 -12.25 3.68 3.01
N ILE A 7 -13.39 3.29 3.59
CA ILE A 7 -14.45 2.58 2.86
C ILE A 7 -15.52 3.56 2.37
N ARG A 8 -15.91 3.48 1.09
CA ARG A 8 -17.03 4.25 0.52
C ARG A 8 -18.35 3.52 0.79
N ALA A 9 -18.97 3.80 1.92
CA ALA A 9 -20.25 3.19 2.28
C ALA A 9 -21.44 4.07 1.92
N ASP A 10 -21.27 5.31 1.47
CA ASP A 10 -22.35 6.25 1.11
C ASP A 10 -22.98 5.99 -0.27
N ALA A 11 -22.32 5.20 -1.13
CA ALA A 11 -22.79 4.94 -2.49
C ALA A 11 -24.05 4.06 -2.58
N PRO A 12 -24.17 2.92 -1.86
CA PRO A 12 -25.37 2.09 -1.93
C PRO A 12 -26.62 2.79 -1.37
N GLU A 13 -27.75 2.68 -2.10
CA GLU A 13 -29.05 3.20 -1.64
C GLU A 13 -29.60 2.44 -0.43
N ASP A 14 -29.31 1.14 -0.36
CA ASP A 14 -29.78 0.26 0.70
C ASP A 14 -28.94 0.43 1.98
N LYS A 15 -29.58 0.82 3.09
CA LYS A 15 -28.92 1.03 4.39
C LYS A 15 -28.26 -0.25 4.93
N ASP A 16 -28.84 -1.43 4.69
CA ASP A 16 -28.28 -2.69 5.16
C ASP A 16 -26.98 -3.01 4.41
N LYS A 17 -26.92 -2.71 3.10
CA LYS A 17 -25.67 -2.81 2.33
C LYS A 17 -24.60 -1.85 2.84
N ARG A 18 -24.97 -0.59 3.13
CA ARG A 18 -24.02 0.39 3.69
C ARG A 18 -23.46 -0.09 5.02
N LYS A 19 -24.33 -0.62 5.90
CA LYS A 19 -23.96 -1.20 7.18
C LYS A 19 -23.00 -2.39 7.00
N GLU A 20 -23.27 -3.30 6.07
CA GLU A 20 -22.42 -4.45 5.78
C GLU A 20 -21.00 -4.02 5.35
N LEU A 21 -20.87 -2.99 4.51
CA LEU A 21 -19.59 -2.44 4.09
C LEU A 21 -18.79 -1.88 5.27
N VAL A 22 -19.43 -1.12 6.16
CA VAL A 22 -18.76 -0.54 7.34
C VAL A 22 -18.30 -1.64 8.30
N LEU A 23 -19.13 -2.65 8.55
CA LEU A 23 -18.75 -3.78 9.42
C LEU A 23 -17.58 -4.57 8.84
N SER A 24 -17.62 -4.91 7.55
CA SER A 24 -16.52 -5.63 6.89
C SER A 24 -15.21 -4.81 6.86
N ALA A 25 -15.31 -3.49 6.71
CA ALA A 25 -14.17 -2.59 6.82
C ALA A 25 -13.55 -2.63 8.23
N LEU A 26 -14.37 -2.55 9.27
CA LEU A 26 -13.89 -2.65 10.66
C LEU A 26 -13.24 -4.01 10.95
N GLU A 27 -13.84 -5.10 10.49
CA GLU A 27 -13.28 -6.46 10.61
C GLU A 27 -11.95 -6.60 9.86
N SER A 28 -11.76 -5.84 8.78
CA SER A 28 -10.52 -5.78 8.00
C SER A 28 -9.51 -4.74 8.52
N GLY A 29 -9.77 -4.10 9.67
CA GLY A 29 -8.87 -3.11 10.27
C GLY A 29 -8.91 -1.73 9.62
N ILE A 30 -9.86 -1.47 8.72
CA ILE A 30 -10.11 -0.14 8.13
C ILE A 30 -11.01 0.63 9.08
N GLY A 31 -10.41 1.62 9.76
CA GLY A 31 -11.09 2.39 10.81
C GLY A 31 -11.86 3.62 10.33
N ILE A 32 -11.82 3.97 9.04
CA ILE A 32 -12.45 5.19 8.51
C ILE A 32 -13.49 4.83 7.45
N ALA A 33 -14.71 5.34 7.60
CA ALA A 33 -15.82 5.08 6.68
C ALA A 33 -16.48 6.39 6.21
N MET A 34 -16.62 6.54 4.89
CA MET A 34 -17.42 7.60 4.29
C MET A 34 -18.88 7.14 4.21
N VAL A 35 -19.80 7.87 4.86
CA VAL A 35 -21.20 7.46 5.07
C VAL A 35 -22.16 8.62 4.80
N ARG A 36 -23.47 8.33 4.69
CA ARG A 36 -24.48 9.39 4.55
C ARG A 36 -24.82 10.00 5.93
N PRO A 37 -25.34 11.24 6.00
CA PRO A 37 -25.70 11.88 7.27
C PRO A 37 -26.73 11.09 8.10
N GLU A 38 -27.62 10.33 7.45
CA GLU A 38 -28.61 9.48 8.12
C GLU A 38 -28.05 8.21 8.78
N ASP A 39 -26.79 7.88 8.52
CA ASP A 39 -26.13 6.67 9.01
C ASP A 39 -25.25 6.93 10.24
N ALA A 40 -25.55 8.00 10.99
CA ALA A 40 -24.82 8.35 12.21
C ALA A 40 -24.80 7.23 13.27
N ASP A 41 -25.78 6.32 13.24
CA ASP A 41 -25.85 5.14 14.10
C ASP A 41 -24.70 4.14 13.85
N PHE A 42 -23.98 4.23 12.73
CA PHE A 42 -22.86 3.33 12.44
C PHE A 42 -21.65 3.57 13.36
N ALA A 43 -21.60 4.72 14.04
CA ALA A 43 -20.56 5.01 15.04
C ALA A 43 -20.61 4.03 16.23
N ASP A 44 -21.76 3.39 16.47
CA ASP A 44 -21.94 2.43 17.56
C ASP A 44 -21.33 1.05 17.26
N PHE A 45 -20.86 0.79 16.03
CA PHE A 45 -20.28 -0.50 15.65
C PHE A 45 -18.86 -0.74 16.21
N GLY A 46 -18.20 0.29 16.72
CA GLY A 46 -16.87 0.16 17.33
C GLY A 46 -16.01 1.41 17.17
N LYS A 47 -14.69 1.22 17.10
CA LYS A 47 -13.73 2.30 16.82
C LYS A 47 -13.72 2.63 15.33
N VAL A 48 -14.80 3.25 14.84
CA VAL A 48 -14.90 3.76 13.48
C VAL A 48 -14.97 5.28 13.48
N GLU A 49 -14.15 5.92 12.64
CA GLU A 49 -14.26 7.33 12.31
C GLU A 49 -15.20 7.47 11.10
N LEU A 50 -16.30 8.20 11.29
CA LEU A 50 -17.26 8.47 10.23
C LEU A 50 -16.97 9.81 9.55
N ILE A 51 -16.85 9.77 8.23
CA ILE A 51 -16.80 10.94 7.36
C ILE A 51 -18.15 11.06 6.65
N PHE A 52 -18.97 12.02 7.08
CA PHE A 52 -20.31 12.23 6.51
C PHE A 52 -20.22 12.96 5.18
N ASN A 53 -20.85 12.39 4.15
CA ASN A 53 -20.97 13.01 2.83
C ASN A 53 -22.34 13.67 2.65
N ASP A 54 -22.38 15.01 2.65
CA ASP A 54 -23.57 15.81 2.35
C ASP A 54 -23.42 16.48 0.99
N GLY A 55 -23.81 15.76 -0.08
CA GLY A 55 -23.83 16.28 -1.45
C GLY A 55 -22.45 16.69 -1.98
N GLY A 56 -21.39 16.01 -1.56
CA GLY A 56 -20.00 16.28 -1.94
C GLY A 56 -19.18 16.99 -0.85
N LYS A 57 -19.83 17.60 0.14
CA LYS A 57 -19.13 18.16 1.30
C LYS A 57 -18.92 17.09 2.35
N LEU A 58 -17.66 16.82 2.67
CA LEU A 58 -17.30 15.79 3.62
C LEU A 58 -17.01 16.41 4.99
N SER A 59 -17.50 15.79 6.06
CA SER A 59 -17.17 16.22 7.42
C SER A 59 -15.65 16.18 7.66
N GLY A 60 -15.17 17.00 8.60
CA GLY A 60 -13.73 17.08 8.87
C GLY A 60 -12.96 17.96 7.88
N GLY A 61 -13.64 18.70 7.01
CA GLY A 61 -13.02 19.67 6.09
C GLY A 61 -12.47 19.03 4.81
N PHE A 62 -13.04 17.88 4.42
CA PHE A 62 -12.76 17.24 3.14
C PHE A 62 -13.85 17.61 2.11
N GLU A 63 -13.54 17.46 0.82
CA GLU A 63 -14.49 17.66 -0.27
C GLU A 63 -14.36 16.48 -1.25
N LEU A 64 -15.48 15.90 -1.67
CA LEU A 64 -15.54 14.89 -2.73
C LEU A 64 -15.77 15.58 -4.07
N VAL A 65 -14.89 15.31 -5.04
CA VAL A 65 -14.99 15.85 -6.39
C VAL A 65 -15.03 14.71 -7.39
N GLU A 66 -16.18 14.57 -8.04
CA GLU A 66 -16.32 13.74 -9.23
C GLU A 66 -15.64 14.42 -10.43
N LEU A 67 -14.67 13.74 -11.03
CA LEU A 67 -13.89 14.19 -12.17
C LEU A 67 -14.44 13.56 -13.45
N ALA A 68 -15.34 14.28 -14.12
CA ALA A 68 -15.85 13.91 -15.43
C ALA A 68 -15.37 14.87 -16.54
N THR A 69 -15.03 16.11 -16.19
CA THR A 69 -14.69 17.17 -17.14
C THR A 69 -13.40 17.93 -16.75
N PRO A 70 -12.77 18.65 -17.70
CA PRO A 70 -11.66 19.56 -17.38
C PRO A 70 -12.05 20.67 -16.38
N GLU A 71 -13.32 21.06 -16.34
CA GLU A 71 -13.86 22.06 -15.41
C GLU A 71 -13.88 21.51 -13.98
N ASP A 72 -14.25 20.24 -13.80
CA ASP A 72 -14.17 19.55 -12.50
C ASP A 72 -12.73 19.47 -12.00
N GLN A 73 -11.78 19.23 -12.91
CA GLN A 73 -10.36 19.21 -12.58
C GLN A 73 -9.89 20.59 -12.10
N ALA A 74 -10.26 21.66 -12.80
CA ALA A 74 -9.93 23.03 -12.41
C ALA A 74 -10.53 23.37 -11.04
N ARG A 75 -11.76 22.93 -10.77
CA ARG A 75 -12.43 23.08 -9.47
C ARG A 75 -11.68 22.35 -8.36
N ALA A 76 -11.30 21.09 -8.56
CA ALA A 76 -10.49 20.33 -7.60
C ALA A 76 -9.15 21.03 -7.34
N MET A 77 -8.39 21.36 -8.39
CA MET A 77 -7.10 22.04 -8.25
C MET A 77 -7.17 23.40 -7.54
N ALA A 78 -8.30 24.10 -7.64
CA ALA A 78 -8.52 25.37 -6.94
C ALA A 78 -8.71 25.22 -5.43
N MET A 79 -8.95 24.00 -4.93
CA MET A 79 -9.08 23.68 -3.49
C MET A 79 -7.73 23.48 -2.80
N ALA A 80 -6.63 23.34 -3.55
CA ALA A 80 -5.30 23.15 -3.01
C ALA A 80 -4.92 24.28 -2.02
N GLY A 81 -4.55 23.90 -0.80
CA GLY A 81 -4.22 24.81 0.30
C GLY A 81 -5.42 25.49 0.98
N LYS A 82 -6.66 25.17 0.59
CA LYS A 82 -7.89 25.78 1.15
C LYS A 82 -8.73 24.83 1.99
N VAL A 83 -8.60 23.52 1.76
CA VAL A 83 -9.34 22.47 2.47
C VAL A 83 -8.38 21.48 3.10
N LYS A 84 -8.86 20.70 4.09
CA LYS A 84 -8.03 19.68 4.77
C LYS A 84 -7.66 18.55 3.82
N GLY A 85 -8.59 18.15 2.96
CA GLY A 85 -8.30 17.19 1.90
C GLY A 85 -9.35 17.14 0.80
N VAL A 86 -9.03 16.48 -0.30
CA VAL A 86 -9.92 16.28 -1.44
C VAL A 86 -9.96 14.79 -1.77
N VAL A 87 -11.15 14.23 -1.89
CA VAL A 87 -11.39 12.88 -2.41
C VAL A 87 -11.73 13.01 -3.90
N LEU A 88 -10.91 12.39 -4.74
CA LEU A 88 -11.07 12.42 -6.19
C LEU A 88 -11.75 11.14 -6.65
N ASP A 89 -12.93 11.29 -7.26
CA ASP A 89 -13.68 10.19 -7.84
C ASP A 89 -13.65 10.31 -9.37
N SER A 90 -12.95 9.41 -10.05
CA SER A 90 -12.90 9.40 -11.51
C SER A 90 -13.12 7.99 -12.04
N ARG A 91 -13.99 7.89 -13.05
CA ARG A 91 -14.26 6.65 -13.77
C ARG A 91 -13.26 6.38 -14.89
N ASP A 92 -12.47 7.39 -15.28
CA ASP A 92 -11.49 7.27 -16.37
C ASP A 92 -10.32 8.26 -16.20
N TRP A 93 -9.21 7.76 -15.67
CA TRP A 93 -7.96 8.52 -15.53
C TRP A 93 -7.20 8.69 -16.86
N THR A 94 -7.65 8.07 -17.96
CA THR A 94 -7.01 8.19 -19.28
C THR A 94 -7.08 9.62 -19.82
N VAL A 95 -8.13 10.36 -19.44
CA VAL A 95 -8.33 11.75 -19.85
C VAL A 95 -7.58 12.73 -18.93
N ILE A 96 -7.41 12.38 -17.65
CA ILE A 96 -6.82 13.26 -16.63
C ILE A 96 -5.82 12.45 -15.77
N PRO A 97 -4.52 12.61 -15.97
CA PRO A 97 -3.51 11.89 -15.19
C PRO A 97 -3.56 12.31 -13.71
N LEU A 98 -3.69 11.33 -12.81
CA LEU A 98 -3.67 11.53 -11.35
C LEU A 98 -2.37 12.21 -10.89
N GLU A 99 -1.27 12.00 -11.61
CA GLU A 99 0.03 12.64 -11.43
C GLU A 99 -0.08 14.16 -11.33
N ASN A 100 -0.85 14.78 -12.23
CA ASN A 100 -0.99 16.23 -12.28
C ASN A 100 -1.69 16.77 -11.03
N MET A 101 -2.66 16.01 -10.52
CA MET A 101 -3.37 16.36 -9.28
C MET A 101 -2.41 16.26 -8.10
N ILE A 102 -1.75 15.11 -7.92
CA ILE A 102 -0.78 14.89 -6.84
C ILE A 102 0.29 15.99 -6.84
N ALA A 103 0.82 16.36 -8.01
CA ALA A 103 1.82 17.41 -8.13
C ALA A 103 1.29 18.79 -7.70
N LYS A 104 0.03 19.11 -7.98
CA LYS A 104 -0.59 20.40 -7.64
C LYS A 104 -0.87 20.57 -6.15
N PHE A 105 -1.29 19.51 -5.48
CA PHE A 105 -1.60 19.53 -4.05
C PHE A 105 -0.35 19.36 -3.17
N ARG A 106 0.76 18.93 -3.76
CA ARG A 106 2.06 18.80 -3.08
C ARG A 106 2.45 20.08 -2.35
N ASP A 107 2.87 19.93 -1.10
CA ASP A 107 3.31 21.01 -0.20
C ASP A 107 2.26 22.10 0.09
N THR A 108 0.99 21.88 -0.27
CA THR A 108 -0.10 22.81 0.05
C THR A 108 -0.76 22.53 1.40
N GLY A 109 -0.46 21.38 2.01
CA GLY A 109 -1.09 20.92 3.26
C GLY A 109 -2.47 20.28 3.09
N THR A 110 -3.03 20.30 1.87
CA THR A 110 -4.27 19.60 1.53
C THR A 110 -3.97 18.14 1.15
N LYS A 111 -4.58 17.19 1.85
CA LYS A 111 -4.48 15.75 1.54
C LYS A 111 -5.22 15.42 0.24
N VAL A 112 -4.69 14.49 -0.55
CA VAL A 112 -5.37 13.94 -1.74
C VAL A 112 -5.68 12.48 -1.51
N LEU A 113 -6.95 12.11 -1.62
CA LEU A 113 -7.39 10.72 -1.66
C LEU A 113 -7.98 10.41 -3.03
N ALA A 114 -7.84 9.18 -3.50
CA ALA A 114 -8.45 8.73 -4.76
C ALA A 114 -9.39 7.55 -4.53
N CYS A 115 -10.55 7.59 -5.16
CA CYS A 115 -11.47 6.46 -5.22
C CYS A 115 -10.86 5.34 -6.08
N ALA A 116 -10.86 4.11 -5.56
CA ALA A 116 -10.37 2.92 -6.27
C ALA A 116 -11.41 1.80 -6.21
N ASP A 117 -11.73 1.22 -7.37
CA ASP A 117 -12.72 0.15 -7.49
C ASP A 117 -12.10 -1.24 -7.21
N ASP A 118 -10.79 -1.36 -7.43
CA ASP A 118 -10.03 -2.58 -7.24
C ASP A 118 -8.63 -2.35 -6.64
N THR A 119 -7.99 -3.44 -6.25
CA THR A 119 -6.68 -3.41 -5.59
C THR A 119 -5.55 -3.00 -6.53
N GLU A 120 -5.68 -3.21 -7.84
CA GLU A 120 -4.66 -2.81 -8.81
C GLU A 120 -4.64 -1.29 -8.96
N GLN A 121 -5.81 -0.67 -9.08
CA GLN A 121 -6.00 0.77 -9.06
C GLN A 121 -5.49 1.39 -7.75
N ALA A 122 -5.87 0.83 -6.59
CA ALA A 122 -5.40 1.35 -5.30
C ALA A 122 -3.87 1.31 -5.20
N LYS A 123 -3.23 0.20 -5.58
CA LYS A 123 -1.75 0.08 -5.61
C LYS A 123 -1.14 1.12 -6.55
N LEU A 124 -1.69 1.27 -7.76
CA LEU A 124 -1.23 2.26 -8.73
C LEU A 124 -1.30 3.68 -8.14
N TYR A 125 -2.43 4.07 -7.56
CA TYR A 125 -2.62 5.42 -6.99
C TYR A 125 -1.70 5.68 -5.80
N MET A 126 -1.47 4.67 -4.95
CA MET A 126 -0.53 4.75 -3.83
C MET A 126 0.94 4.83 -4.24
N GLN A 127 1.31 4.36 -5.44
CA GLN A 127 2.68 4.34 -5.95
C GLN A 127 2.97 5.45 -6.99
N THR A 128 1.95 6.16 -7.47
CA THR A 128 2.06 7.18 -8.52
C THR A 128 3.06 8.28 -8.14
N LEU A 129 4.01 8.62 -9.04
CA LEU A 129 5.10 9.59 -8.78
C LEU A 129 5.97 9.27 -7.55
N GLU A 130 6.18 8.00 -7.21
CA GLU A 130 7.00 7.49 -6.08
C GLU A 130 6.54 7.94 -4.68
N LYS A 131 5.50 8.78 -4.61
CA LYS A 131 4.89 9.26 -3.37
C LYS A 131 3.42 8.86 -3.24
N GLY A 132 2.69 8.74 -4.35
CA GLY A 132 1.27 8.43 -4.41
C GLY A 132 0.34 9.48 -3.80
N VAL A 133 -0.96 9.15 -3.81
CA VAL A 133 -2.00 9.85 -3.05
C VAL A 133 -1.85 9.61 -1.55
N ASP A 134 -2.32 10.53 -0.70
CA ASP A 134 -2.26 10.40 0.76
C ASP A 134 -3.16 9.27 1.31
N GLY A 135 -4.15 8.85 0.54
CA GLY A 135 -4.99 7.70 0.86
C GLY A 135 -5.85 7.24 -0.30
N VAL A 136 -6.50 6.08 -0.14
CA VAL A 136 -7.47 5.56 -1.11
C VAL A 136 -8.82 5.36 -0.48
N VAL A 137 -9.87 5.62 -1.25
CA VAL A 137 -11.26 5.41 -0.84
C VAL A 137 -11.80 4.21 -1.61
N VAL A 138 -12.02 3.11 -0.92
CA VAL A 138 -12.41 1.83 -1.52
C VAL A 138 -13.85 1.91 -2.00
N CYS A 139 -14.05 1.80 -3.31
CA CYS A 139 -15.35 1.83 -3.98
C CYS A 139 -15.74 0.40 -4.36
N THR A 140 -16.37 -0.33 -3.45
CA THR A 140 -16.82 -1.70 -3.75
C THR A 140 -18.18 -1.99 -3.14
N GLU A 141 -19.00 -2.72 -3.88
CA GLU A 141 -20.25 -3.29 -3.36
C GLU A 141 -20.03 -4.70 -2.79
N ASN A 142 -18.82 -5.26 -2.89
CA ASN A 142 -18.51 -6.61 -2.42
C ASN A 142 -17.67 -6.56 -1.13
N PRO A 143 -18.26 -6.87 0.04
CA PRO A 143 -17.56 -6.86 1.32
C PRO A 143 -16.30 -7.73 1.34
N ASN A 144 -16.26 -8.82 0.56
CA ASN A 144 -15.09 -9.72 0.51
C ASN A 144 -13.85 -9.07 -0.14
N MET A 145 -14.05 -8.04 -0.97
CA MET A 145 -12.93 -7.33 -1.60
C MET A 145 -12.22 -6.41 -0.61
N ILE A 146 -12.93 -5.90 0.41
CA ILE A 146 -12.41 -4.95 1.39
C ILE A 146 -11.17 -5.50 2.11
N ARG A 147 -11.19 -6.79 2.45
CA ARG A 147 -10.03 -7.47 3.07
C ARG A 147 -8.77 -7.38 2.22
N LYS A 148 -8.90 -7.53 0.89
CA LYS A 148 -7.74 -7.44 -0.02
C LYS A 148 -7.14 -6.03 -0.08
N PHE A 149 -7.92 -4.99 0.20
CA PHE A 149 -7.41 -3.63 0.31
C PHE A 149 -6.64 -3.41 1.60
N SER A 150 -7.06 -4.04 2.71
CA SER A 150 -6.31 -3.96 3.97
C SER A 150 -4.89 -4.51 3.84
N ASP A 151 -4.71 -5.56 3.03
CA ASP A 151 -3.40 -6.14 2.72
C ASP A 151 -2.46 -5.17 1.97
N ILE A 152 -3.00 -4.09 1.36
CA ILE A 152 -2.19 -3.07 0.67
C ILE A 152 -1.50 -2.13 1.67
N ILE A 153 -2.18 -1.76 2.77
CA ILE A 153 -1.62 -0.90 3.83
C ILE A 153 -0.84 -1.70 4.86
N GLN A 154 -1.14 -2.98 5.01
CA GLN A 154 -0.25 -3.91 5.68
C GLN A 154 0.99 -4.14 4.79
N ASP A 155 1.72 -3.06 4.57
CA ASP A 155 3.13 -3.05 4.23
C ASP A 155 3.74 -4.18 5.04
N SER A 156 4.33 -5.14 4.33
CA SER A 156 4.86 -6.40 4.88
C SER A 156 5.52 -6.09 6.22
N GLY A 157 4.84 -6.48 7.31
CA GLY A 157 5.00 -5.84 8.62
C GLY A 157 6.47 -5.56 8.93
N SER A 158 6.78 -4.32 9.32
CA SER A 158 8.15 -3.90 9.64
C SER A 158 8.81 -4.96 10.53
N VAL A 159 9.73 -5.75 9.96
CA VAL A 159 10.41 -6.81 10.69
C VAL A 159 11.50 -6.14 11.51
N GLU A 160 11.31 -6.07 12.83
CA GLU A 160 12.37 -5.61 13.71
C GLU A 160 13.55 -6.59 13.65
N LEU A 161 14.70 -6.09 13.20
CA LEU A 161 15.93 -6.87 13.16
C LEU A 161 16.61 -6.82 14.52
N SER A 162 17.14 -7.96 14.94
CA SER A 162 17.98 -8.07 16.14
C SER A 162 19.38 -8.52 15.75
N GLU A 163 20.39 -7.90 16.35
CA GLU A 163 21.79 -8.31 16.15
C GLU A 163 22.06 -9.64 16.85
N VAL A 164 22.83 -10.51 16.19
CA VAL A 164 23.24 -11.81 16.71
C VAL A 164 24.73 -12.03 16.49
N GLU A 165 25.38 -12.73 17.41
CA GLU A 165 26.80 -13.08 17.33
C GLU A 165 26.99 -14.37 16.52
N VAL A 166 27.89 -14.34 15.54
CA VAL A 166 28.31 -15.54 14.80
C VAL A 166 29.37 -16.28 15.61
N VAL A 167 28.99 -17.42 16.20
CA VAL A 167 29.87 -18.21 17.11
C VAL A 167 30.72 -19.26 16.39
N ASP A 168 30.32 -19.74 15.22
CA ASP A 168 31.02 -20.77 14.43
C ASP A 168 30.63 -20.67 12.95
N ILE A 169 31.56 -20.96 12.05
CA ILE A 169 31.34 -21.01 10.60
C ILE A 169 31.87 -22.33 10.08
N ARG A 170 31.02 -23.09 9.38
CA ARG A 170 31.38 -24.38 8.79
C ARG A 170 31.22 -24.33 7.28
N ASN A 171 32.28 -24.72 6.58
CA ASN A 171 32.21 -24.92 5.14
C ASN A 171 31.38 -26.18 4.84
N ILE A 172 30.45 -26.04 3.91
CA ILE A 172 29.66 -27.14 3.36
C ILE A 172 30.23 -27.57 2.00
N GLU A 173 29.76 -28.71 1.48
CA GLU A 173 30.13 -29.20 0.16
C GLU A 173 29.55 -28.31 -0.96
N ILE A 174 29.95 -28.59 -2.21
CA ILE A 174 29.45 -27.89 -3.39
C ILE A 174 27.95 -28.10 -3.52
N GLY A 175 27.22 -27.02 -3.80
CA GLY A 175 25.78 -27.06 -4.04
C GLY A 175 25.31 -25.91 -4.93
N ASP A 176 24.06 -26.01 -5.38
CA ASP A 176 23.41 -24.98 -6.19
C ASP A 176 23.03 -23.76 -5.34
N ARG A 177 23.25 -22.57 -5.91
CA ARG A 177 22.92 -21.29 -5.29
C ARG A 177 21.92 -20.50 -6.13
N VAL A 178 21.16 -19.66 -5.46
CA VAL A 178 20.20 -18.73 -6.05
C VAL A 178 20.72 -17.31 -5.87
N CYS A 179 20.66 -16.52 -6.95
CA CYS A 179 20.77 -15.07 -6.90
C CYS A 179 19.40 -14.51 -7.31
N VAL A 180 18.91 -13.53 -6.57
CA VAL A 180 17.64 -12.86 -6.88
C VAL A 180 17.96 -11.49 -7.44
N ASP A 181 17.51 -11.26 -8.68
CA ASP A 181 17.56 -9.94 -9.32
C ASP A 181 16.20 -9.27 -9.19
N THR A 182 16.21 -8.03 -8.72
CA THR A 182 15.02 -7.19 -8.59
C THR A 182 15.04 -6.09 -9.63
N VAL A 183 13.93 -5.35 -9.70
CA VAL A 183 13.82 -4.11 -10.49
C VAL A 183 14.00 -2.86 -9.62
N SER A 184 14.53 -3.03 -8.41
CA SER A 184 14.74 -1.96 -7.42
C SER A 184 16.23 -1.81 -7.15
N ASN A 185 16.74 -0.57 -7.14
CA ASN A 185 18.12 -0.32 -6.70
C ASN A 185 18.14 -0.20 -5.18
N MET A 186 18.59 -1.24 -4.49
CA MET A 186 18.72 -1.26 -3.04
C MET A 186 19.90 -0.40 -2.57
N VAL A 187 19.80 0.16 -1.37
CA VAL A 187 20.88 0.87 -0.69
C VAL A 187 21.58 -0.02 0.35
N PRO A 188 22.78 0.33 0.85
CA PRO A 188 23.41 -0.42 1.93
C PRO A 188 22.48 -0.58 3.13
N GLY A 189 22.37 -1.81 3.64
CA GLY A 189 21.40 -2.19 4.67
C GLY A 189 20.08 -2.78 4.15
N GLU A 190 19.80 -2.74 2.85
CA GLU A 190 18.64 -3.39 2.24
C GLU A 190 19.03 -4.72 1.57
N GLY A 191 18.10 -5.68 1.55
CA GLY A 191 18.42 -7.04 1.11
C GLY A 191 17.22 -7.97 1.12
N MET A 192 17.41 -9.23 1.51
CA MET A 192 16.32 -10.18 1.70
C MET A 192 16.51 -10.95 3.00
N LEU A 193 15.41 -11.24 3.69
CA LEU A 193 15.41 -12.11 4.86
C LEU A 193 15.44 -13.57 4.42
N ILE A 194 16.53 -14.27 4.71
CA ILE A 194 16.79 -15.63 4.24
C ILE A 194 17.37 -16.49 5.36
N GLY A 195 16.94 -17.75 5.44
CA GLY A 195 17.49 -18.69 6.40
C GLY A 195 17.18 -20.14 6.05
N SER A 196 17.94 -21.07 6.64
CA SER A 196 17.67 -22.51 6.49
C SER A 196 16.39 -22.95 7.23
N GLN A 197 15.80 -22.08 8.07
CA GLN A 197 14.55 -22.33 8.78
C GLN A 197 13.59 -21.14 8.57
N ALA A 198 12.31 -21.42 8.33
CA ALA A 198 11.30 -20.38 8.12
C ALA A 198 11.11 -19.44 9.32
N ALA A 199 11.39 -19.92 10.55
CA ALA A 199 11.21 -19.15 11.79
C ALA A 199 12.45 -18.31 12.18
N CYS A 200 13.58 -18.46 11.48
CA CYS A 200 14.82 -17.76 11.80
C CYS A 200 15.54 -17.38 10.50
N LEU A 201 15.38 -16.11 10.13
CA LEU A 201 15.91 -15.55 8.89
C LEU A 201 16.96 -14.49 9.23
N PHE A 202 17.94 -14.36 8.35
CA PHE A 202 19.00 -13.36 8.42
C PHE A 202 18.82 -12.37 7.28
N LEU A 203 19.11 -11.09 7.53
CA LEU A 203 19.18 -10.10 6.47
C LEU A 203 20.42 -10.35 5.61
N VAL A 204 20.21 -10.91 4.42
CA VAL A 204 21.23 -11.06 3.39
C VAL A 204 21.18 -9.80 2.53
N GLN A 205 22.15 -8.91 2.73
CA GLN A 205 22.19 -7.63 2.04
C GLN A 205 22.44 -7.80 0.52
N SER A 206 21.97 -6.80 -0.22
CA SER A 206 22.24 -6.63 -1.65
C SER A 206 23.72 -6.41 -1.95
N GLU A 207 24.12 -6.60 -3.21
CA GLU A 207 25.44 -6.19 -3.73
C GLU A 207 25.52 -4.65 -3.91
N SER A 208 24.98 -3.88 -2.96
CA SER A 208 24.93 -2.41 -3.00
C SER A 208 26.19 -1.74 -2.44
N GLU A 209 26.95 -2.43 -1.59
CA GLU A 209 28.22 -1.90 -1.08
C GLU A 209 29.33 -1.92 -2.15
N ASP A 210 30.00 -0.78 -2.29
CA ASP A 210 31.20 -0.67 -3.11
C ASP A 210 32.43 -1.13 -2.32
N ASN A 211 33.04 -2.22 -2.75
CA ASN A 211 34.26 -2.74 -2.16
C ASN A 211 35.52 -2.39 -2.97
N GLY A 212 35.40 -1.62 -4.06
CA GLY A 212 36.51 -1.20 -4.92
C GLY A 212 37.12 -2.30 -5.80
N TYR A 213 36.67 -3.55 -5.68
CA TYR A 213 37.16 -4.69 -6.47
C TYR A 213 36.15 -5.17 -7.53
N VAL A 214 34.85 -5.03 -7.24
CA VAL A 214 33.76 -5.47 -8.12
C VAL A 214 32.71 -4.37 -8.17
N ALA A 215 32.18 -4.08 -9.36
CA ALA A 215 31.10 -3.12 -9.51
C ALA A 215 29.86 -3.56 -8.73
N ALA A 216 29.32 -2.64 -7.93
CA ALA A 216 28.08 -2.84 -7.19
C ALA A 216 26.91 -3.15 -8.15
N ARG A 217 26.06 -4.07 -7.72
CA ARG A 217 24.81 -4.45 -8.37
C ARG A 217 23.70 -4.31 -7.34
N PRO A 218 23.27 -3.08 -7.02
CA PRO A 218 22.32 -2.80 -5.95
C PRO A 218 20.95 -3.47 -6.17
N PHE A 219 20.66 -4.00 -7.35
CA PHE A 219 19.44 -4.75 -7.62
C PHE A 219 19.52 -6.25 -7.33
N ARG A 220 20.71 -6.77 -6.95
CA ARG A 220 20.98 -8.21 -6.79
C ARG A 220 21.23 -8.60 -5.34
N VAL A 221 20.63 -9.72 -4.91
CA VAL A 221 20.95 -10.40 -3.65
C VAL A 221 21.54 -11.78 -3.93
N ASN A 222 22.70 -12.09 -3.32
CA ASN A 222 23.27 -13.44 -3.31
C ASN A 222 22.55 -14.30 -2.26
N ALA A 223 21.33 -14.71 -2.61
CA ALA A 223 20.35 -15.26 -1.70
C ALA A 223 20.78 -16.58 -0.99
N GLY A 224 21.70 -17.35 -1.56
CA GLY A 224 22.26 -18.54 -0.89
C GLY A 224 21.79 -19.84 -1.51
N ALA A 225 21.65 -20.91 -0.72
CA ALA A 225 21.38 -22.26 -1.23
C ALA A 225 19.92 -22.46 -1.65
N VAL A 226 19.67 -23.30 -2.66
CA VAL A 226 18.32 -23.54 -3.24
C VAL A 226 17.23 -23.93 -2.22
N HIS A 227 17.61 -24.57 -1.11
CA HIS A 227 16.69 -25.03 -0.07
C HIS A 227 16.36 -23.98 0.99
N ALA A 228 17.02 -22.82 0.99
CA ALA A 228 16.78 -21.81 2.01
C ALA A 228 15.39 -21.18 1.83
N TYR A 229 14.78 -20.79 2.94
CA TYR A 229 13.55 -20.02 2.97
C TYR A 229 13.88 -18.54 2.79
N ALA A 230 13.04 -17.83 2.03
CA ALA A 230 13.03 -16.38 2.01
C ALA A 230 11.68 -15.85 2.51
N MET A 231 11.72 -14.71 3.20
CA MET A 231 10.51 -13.96 3.53
C MET A 231 9.87 -13.42 2.25
N GLY A 232 8.60 -13.74 2.07
CA GLY A 232 7.75 -13.17 1.04
C GLY A 232 6.72 -12.20 1.62
N PRO A 233 5.91 -11.60 0.74
CA PRO A 233 4.83 -10.69 1.15
C PRO A 233 3.87 -11.35 2.16
N GLU A 234 3.21 -10.52 2.96
CA GLU A 234 2.23 -10.95 3.98
C GLU A 234 2.81 -11.90 5.05
N GLY A 235 4.12 -11.84 5.29
CA GLY A 235 4.81 -12.66 6.30
C GLY A 235 4.92 -14.14 5.96
N ARG A 236 4.66 -14.53 4.70
CA ARG A 236 4.75 -15.93 4.26
C ARG A 236 6.16 -16.25 3.77
N THR A 237 6.72 -17.37 4.23
CA THR A 237 8.00 -17.86 3.73
C THR A 237 7.83 -18.81 2.55
N ARG A 238 8.77 -18.79 1.59
CA ARG A 238 8.84 -19.74 0.48
C ARG A 238 10.27 -20.20 0.26
N TYR A 239 10.48 -21.33 -0.43
CA TYR A 239 11.84 -21.76 -0.78
C TYR A 239 12.42 -20.89 -1.88
N LEU A 240 13.73 -20.63 -1.84
CA LEU A 240 14.43 -19.90 -2.90
C LEU A 240 14.26 -20.57 -4.27
N SER A 241 14.19 -21.90 -4.31
CA SER A 241 13.93 -22.67 -5.54
C SER A 241 12.56 -22.43 -6.18
N GLU A 242 11.61 -21.82 -5.46
CA GLU A 242 10.25 -21.60 -5.94
C GLU A 242 10.05 -20.26 -6.64
N TYR A 243 10.97 -19.30 -6.45
CA TYR A 243 10.87 -17.99 -7.09
C TYR A 243 11.00 -18.07 -8.60
N ARG A 244 10.17 -17.27 -9.28
CA ARG A 244 10.16 -17.08 -10.72
C ARG A 244 10.20 -15.60 -11.07
N SER A 245 10.57 -15.30 -12.31
CA SER A 245 10.48 -13.94 -12.84
C SER A 245 9.06 -13.40 -12.71
N GLY A 246 8.93 -12.20 -12.15
CA GLY A 246 7.64 -11.54 -11.91
C GLY A 246 7.08 -11.75 -10.50
N ASP A 247 7.67 -12.64 -9.69
CA ASP A 247 7.26 -12.81 -8.30
C ASP A 247 7.67 -11.60 -7.45
N SER A 248 6.78 -11.19 -6.55
CA SER A 248 7.08 -10.18 -5.54
C SER A 248 7.94 -10.75 -4.40
N VAL A 249 8.90 -9.94 -3.95
CA VAL A 249 9.80 -10.18 -2.81
C VAL A 249 9.60 -9.08 -1.75
N VAL A 250 10.11 -9.32 -0.54
CA VAL A 250 10.22 -8.31 0.52
C VAL A 250 11.70 -7.93 0.63
N LEU A 251 11.98 -6.61 0.65
CA LEU A 251 13.32 -6.04 0.67
C LEU A 251 13.64 -5.32 1.98
#